data_AF-A0A9C8AET7-F1
#
_entry.id   AF-A0A9C8AET7-F1
#
_cell.length_a   1.000
_cell.length_b   1.000
_cell.length_c   1.000
_cell.angle_alpha   90.00
_cell.angle_beta   90.00
_cell.angle_gamma   90.00
#
_symmetry.space_group_name_H-M   'P 1'
#
loop_
_entity.id
_entity.type
_entity.pdbx_description
1 polymer ?
#
loop_
_entity_poly.entity_id
_entity_poly.type
_entity_poly.pdbx_seq_one_letter_code
_entity_poly.pdbx_strand_id
1 'polypeptide(L)'
;MTAIAPHMTFYLRDYLAKQKDASPYTRETYAYSFQLLFNFASEKLKLPPSSIELEQIDAPLITDFLEYIEVTKGNVPSTRNLRLASIKSFFRFLEFRIPASLEQCCRIYAIP
;
A
#
# COMPACT_ATOMS: atom_id res chain seq x y z
N MET A 1 9.28 -14.57 -3.41
CA MET A 1 7.84 -14.67 -3.63
C MET A 1 7.18 -14.72 -2.27
N THR A 2 6.88 -13.53 -1.75
CA THR A 2 6.45 -13.29 -0.37
C THR A 2 4.98 -12.93 -0.35
N ALA A 3 4.14 -13.76 0.26
CA ALA A 3 2.70 -13.51 0.32
C ALA A 3 2.39 -12.23 1.11
N ILE A 4 1.74 -11.25 0.48
CA ILE A 4 1.42 -9.95 1.12
C ILE A 4 0.22 -10.04 2.08
N ALA A 5 -0.71 -10.95 1.83
CA ALA A 5 -1.98 -11.10 2.55
C ALA A 5 -1.86 -11.22 4.09
N PRO A 6 -0.98 -12.08 4.67
CA PRO A 6 -0.85 -12.17 6.12
C PRO A 6 -0.31 -10.87 6.74
N HIS A 7 0.59 -10.16 6.05
CA HIS A 7 1.13 -8.89 6.51
C HIS A 7 0.09 -7.78 6.46
N MET A 8 -0.72 -7.73 5.39
CA MET A 8 -1.82 -6.79 5.24
C MET A 8 -2.88 -6.99 6.33
N THR A 9 -3.24 -8.24 6.61
CA THR A 9 -4.23 -8.57 7.65
C THR A 9 -3.76 -8.08 9.01
N PHE A 10 -2.51 -8.39 9.39
CA PHE A 10 -1.94 -7.93 10.66
C PHE A 10 -1.81 -6.41 10.71
N TYR A 11 -1.42 -5.78 9.61
CA TYR A 11 -1.29 -4.33 9.55
C TYR A 11 -2.63 -3.61 9.83
N LEU A 12 -3.70 -4.01 9.15
CA LEU A 12 -5.01 -3.36 9.28
C LEU A 12 -5.73 -3.69 10.60
N ARG A 13 -5.60 -4.93 11.09
CA ARG A 13 -6.32 -5.41 12.28
C ARG A 13 -5.59 -5.13 13.59
N ASP A 14 -4.26 -5.25 13.60
CA ASP A 14 -3.47 -5.19 14.82
C ASP A 14 -2.57 -3.96 14.86
N TYR A 15 -1.73 -3.74 13.84
CA TYR A 15 -0.75 -2.66 13.88
C TYR A 15 -1.41 -1.28 13.95
N LEU A 16 -2.34 -0.97 13.04
CA LEU A 16 -3.02 0.32 13.02
C LEU A 16 -3.83 0.57 14.29
N ALA A 17 -4.56 -0.45 14.76
CA ALA A 17 -5.43 -0.31 15.92
C ALA A 17 -4.66 -0.24 17.25
N LYS A 18 -3.69 -1.13 17.46
CA LYS A 18 -3.06 -1.34 18.78
C LYS A 18 -1.74 -0.61 18.95
N GLN A 19 -0.97 -0.43 17.86
CA GLN A 19 0.37 0.16 17.94
C GLN A 19 0.40 1.62 17.49
N LYS A 20 -0.43 1.97 16.50
CA LYS A 20 -0.56 3.35 16.02
C LYS A 20 -1.72 4.12 16.64
N ASP A 21 -2.57 3.43 17.42
CA ASP A 21 -3.80 3.98 18.01
C ASP A 21 -4.63 4.78 16.98
N ALA A 22 -4.68 4.26 15.75
CA ALA A 22 -5.34 4.94 14.65
C ALA A 22 -6.86 4.88 14.84
N SER A 23 -7.51 6.04 14.69
CA SER A 23 -8.97 6.13 14.78
C SER A 23 -9.66 5.20 13.78
N PRO A 24 -10.93 4.78 14.04
CA PRO A 24 -11.70 3.99 13.08
C PRO A 24 -11.72 4.59 11.67
N TYR A 25 -11.93 5.92 11.55
CA TYR A 25 -11.93 6.63 10.28
C TYR A 25 -10.57 6.58 9.57
N THR A 26 -9.48 6.70 10.33
CA THR A 26 -8.12 6.56 9.78
C THR A 26 -7.90 5.14 9.25
N ARG A 27 -8.33 4.12 10.00
CA ARG A 27 -8.20 2.71 9.59
C ARG A 27 -9.01 2.39 8.33
N GLU A 28 -10.22 2.92 8.22
CA GLU A 28 -11.06 2.79 7.03
C GLU A 28 -10.42 3.49 5.82
N THR A 29 -9.86 4.69 6.02
CA THR A 29 -9.13 5.42 4.97
C THR A 29 -7.93 4.61 4.45
N TYR A 30 -7.19 3.97 5.36
CA TYR A 30 -6.06 3.12 5.00
C TYR A 30 -6.53 1.88 4.24
N ALA A 31 -7.53 1.17 4.76
CA ALA A 31 -8.11 -0.01 4.12
C ALA A 31 -8.62 0.30 2.70
N TYR A 32 -9.31 1.43 2.54
CA TYR A 32 -9.79 1.88 1.23
C TYR A 32 -8.64 2.22 0.27
N SER A 33 -7.54 2.78 0.77
CA SER A 33 -6.34 3.02 -0.04
C SER A 33 -5.74 1.71 -0.58
N PHE A 34 -5.65 0.67 0.25
CA PHE A 34 -5.17 -0.64 -0.19
C PHE A 34 -6.16 -1.35 -1.11
N GLN A 35 -7.47 -1.21 -0.91
CA GLN A 35 -8.47 -1.76 -1.82
C GLN A 35 -8.29 -1.19 -3.24
N LEU A 36 -8.09 0.12 -3.38
CA LEU A 36 -7.83 0.73 -4.69
C LEU A 36 -6.51 0.26 -5.29
N LEU A 37 -5.44 0.20 -4.49
CA LEU A 37 -4.15 -0.30 -4.95
C LEU A 37 -4.24 -1.74 -5.46
N PHE A 38 -4.90 -2.64 -4.72
CA PHE A 38 -5.03 -4.03 -5.11
C PHE A 38 -5.92 -4.23 -6.33
N ASN A 39 -6.99 -3.44 -6.48
CA ASN A 39 -7.80 -3.47 -7.70
C ASN A 39 -6.97 -3.04 -8.92
N PHE A 40 -6.23 -1.93 -8.80
CA PHE A 40 -5.33 -1.46 -9.86
C PHE A 40 -4.25 -2.50 -10.20
N ALA A 41 -3.57 -3.04 -9.18
CA ALA A 41 -2.54 -4.04 -9.36
C ALA A 41 -3.10 -5.33 -9.99
N SER A 42 -4.31 -5.74 -9.60
CA SER A 42 -4.99 -6.90 -10.16
C SER A 42 -5.27 -6.72 -11.66
N GLU A 43 -5.79 -5.56 -12.06
CA GLU A 43 -6.04 -5.23 -13.46
C GLU A 43 -4.75 -5.16 -14.29
N LYS A 44 -3.67 -4.62 -13.71
CA LYS A 44 -2.38 -4.44 -14.38
C LYS A 44 -1.59 -5.75 -14.51
N LEU A 45 -1.54 -6.54 -13.44
CA LEU A 45 -0.77 -7.79 -13.36
C LEU A 45 -1.56 -9.01 -13.88
N LYS A 46 -2.86 -8.87 -14.11
CA LYS A 46 -3.77 -9.97 -14.49
C LYS A 46 -3.79 -11.10 -13.45
N LEU A 47 -3.68 -10.74 -12.17
CA LEU A 47 -3.72 -11.66 -11.03
C LEU A 47 -4.85 -11.25 -10.09
N PRO A 48 -5.56 -12.20 -9.45
CA PRO A 48 -6.50 -11.84 -8.39
C PRO A 48 -5.74 -11.22 -7.20
N PRO A 49 -6.35 -10.31 -6.42
CA PRO A 49 -5.70 -9.69 -5.26
C PRO A 49 -5.09 -10.68 -4.26
N SER A 50 -5.70 -11.87 -4.12
CA SER A 50 -5.22 -12.95 -3.24
C SER A 50 -3.90 -13.57 -3.68
N SER A 51 -3.51 -13.40 -4.94
CA SER A 51 -2.28 -13.94 -5.54
C SER A 51 -1.20 -12.88 -5.74
N ILE A 52 -1.46 -11.64 -5.33
CA ILE A 52 -0.45 -10.57 -5.38
C ILE A 52 0.58 -10.82 -4.29
N GLU A 53 1.84 -10.69 -4.66
CA GLU A 53 2.98 -10.81 -3.77
C GLU A 53 3.62 -9.47 -3.46
N LEU A 54 4.38 -9.42 -2.38
CA LEU A 54 5.01 -8.20 -1.92
C LEU A 54 5.95 -7.62 -2.98
N GLU A 55 6.73 -8.46 -3.65
CA GLU A 55 7.72 -8.08 -4.65
C GLU A 55 7.08 -7.41 -5.88
N GLN A 56 5.79 -7.63 -6.12
CA GLN A 56 5.04 -7.00 -7.22
C GLN A 56 4.53 -5.60 -6.86
N ILE A 57 4.48 -5.25 -5.58
CA ILE A 57 4.09 -3.91 -5.12
C ILE A 57 5.33 -3.04 -4.99
N ASP A 58 5.95 -2.72 -6.11
CA ASP A 58 7.18 -1.93 -6.17
C ASP A 58 6.93 -0.44 -6.47
N ALA A 59 8.01 0.34 -6.46
CA ALA A 59 7.92 1.78 -6.68
C ALA A 59 7.34 2.17 -8.06
N PRO A 60 7.71 1.51 -9.18
CA PRO A 60 7.02 1.68 -10.46
C PRO A 60 5.52 1.44 -10.38
N LEU A 61 5.07 0.29 -9.85
CA LEU A 61 3.64 -0.02 -9.76
C LEU A 61 2.88 0.99 -8.89
N ILE A 62 3.48 1.43 -7.78
CA ILE A 62 2.88 2.48 -6.94
C ILE A 62 2.83 3.81 -7.69
N THR A 63 3.86 4.19 -8.43
CA THR A 63 3.87 5.43 -9.20
C THR A 63 2.76 5.43 -10.26
N ASP A 64 2.61 4.34 -10.99
CA ASP A 64 1.56 4.17 -11.99
C ASP A 64 0.16 4.18 -11.34
N PHE A 65 0.02 3.60 -10.15
CA PHE A 65 -1.22 3.66 -9.37
C PHE A 65 -1.56 5.10 -9.00
N LEU A 66 -0.59 5.90 -8.55
CA LEU A 66 -0.79 7.29 -8.17
C LEU A 66 -1.20 8.15 -9.36
N GLU A 67 -0.60 7.93 -10.53
CA GLU A 67 -1.00 8.58 -11.77
C GLU A 67 -2.44 8.17 -12.17
N TYR A 68 -2.76 6.88 -12.09
CA TYR A 68 -4.12 6.39 -12.39
C TYR A 68 -5.19 7.05 -11.51
N ILE A 69 -4.97 7.17 -10.20
CA ILE A 69 -5.97 7.78 -9.32
C ILE A 69 -6.09 9.30 -9.53
N GLU A 70 -5.03 9.98 -9.97
CA GLU A 70 -5.07 11.41 -10.23
C GLU A 70 -5.75 11.69 -11.58
N VAL A 71 -5.29 11.03 -12.64
CA VAL A 71 -5.75 11.27 -14.02
C VAL A 71 -7.08 10.59 -14.31
N THR A 72 -7.23 9.30 -13.95
CA THR A 72 -8.41 8.52 -14.34
C THR A 72 -9.54 8.64 -13.32
N LYS A 73 -9.22 8.71 -12.03
CA LYS A 73 -10.23 8.88 -10.97
C LYS A 73 -10.49 10.35 -10.61
N GLY A 74 -9.70 11.29 -11.13
CA GLY A 74 -9.86 12.72 -10.86
C GLY A 74 -9.57 13.13 -9.42
N ASN A 75 -8.79 12.32 -8.67
CA ASN A 75 -8.45 12.68 -7.29
C ASN A 75 -7.49 13.86 -7.27
N VAL A 76 -7.77 14.82 -6.41
CA VAL A 76 -6.86 15.96 -6.16
C VAL A 76 -5.55 15.50 -5.50
N PRO A 77 -4.45 16.30 -5.62
CA PRO A 77 -3.14 15.95 -5.06
C PRO A 77 -3.14 15.61 -3.57
N SER A 78 -4.00 16.23 -2.75
CA SER A 78 -4.12 15.91 -1.32
C SER A 78 -4.62 14.48 -1.07
N THR A 79 -5.62 14.03 -1.85
CA THR A 79 -6.13 12.66 -1.79
C THR A 79 -5.11 11.65 -2.32
N ARG A 80 -4.39 11.99 -3.39
CA ARG A 80 -3.26 11.18 -3.89
C ARG A 80 -2.20 11.00 -2.80
N ASN A 81 -1.78 12.08 -2.16
CA ASN A 81 -0.74 12.06 -1.13
C ASN A 81 -1.18 11.30 0.14
N LEU A 82 -2.46 11.39 0.52
CA LEU A 82 -3.02 10.59 1.63
C LEU A 82 -2.92 9.09 1.35
N ARG A 83 -3.17 8.67 0.10
CA ARG A 83 -3.04 7.27 -0.32
C ARG A 83 -1.57 6.82 -0.34
N LEU A 84 -0.67 7.64 -0.88
CA LEU A 84 0.77 7.36 -0.82
C LEU A 84 1.26 7.27 0.63
N ALA A 85 0.82 8.14 1.53
CA ALA A 85 1.17 8.09 2.95
C ALA A 85 0.71 6.78 3.60
N SER A 86 -0.49 6.29 3.26
CA SER A 86 -1.01 5.00 3.73
C SER A 86 -0.12 3.84 3.28
N ILE A 87 0.34 3.86 2.02
CA ILE A 87 1.25 2.87 1.44
C ILE A 87 2.62 2.93 2.13
N LYS A 88 3.24 4.12 2.25
CA LYS A 88 4.52 4.31 2.95
C LYS A 88 4.45 3.82 4.40
N SER A 89 3.36 4.09 5.10
CA SER A 89 3.15 3.60 6.47
C SER A 89 3.14 2.06 6.55
N PHE A 90 2.57 1.37 5.55
CA PHE A 90 2.64 -0.09 5.49
C PHE A 90 4.05 -0.60 5.21
N PHE A 91 4.79 0.01 4.29
CA PHE A 91 6.19 -0.36 4.05
C PHE A 91 7.07 -0.10 5.28
N ARG A 92 6.75 0.91 6.10
CA ARG A 92 7.45 1.15 7.38
C ARG A 92 7.21 0.05 8.39
N PHE A 93 6.00 -0.49 8.40
CA PHE A 93 5.68 -1.68 9.18
C PHE A 93 6.43 -2.92 8.65
N LEU A 94 6.61 -3.06 7.33
CA LEU A 94 7.31 -4.19 6.72
C LEU A 94 8.82 -4.18 6.95
N GLU A 95 9.50 -3.02 6.97
CA GLU A 95 10.96 -2.92 7.16
C GLU A 95 11.48 -3.77 8.33
N PHE A 96 10.75 -3.78 9.44
CA PHE A 96 11.16 -4.51 10.66
C PHE A 96 10.71 -5.96 10.69
N ARG A 97 9.91 -6.39 9.71
CA ARG A 97 9.28 -7.72 9.65
C ARG A 97 9.81 -8.57 8.51
N ILE A 98 10.25 -7.94 7.42
CA ILE A 98 10.79 -8.58 6.23
C ILE A 98 12.07 -7.83 5.85
N PRO A 99 13.23 -8.18 6.43
CA PRO A 99 14.50 -7.50 6.11
C PRO A 99 14.87 -7.57 4.63
N ALA A 100 14.42 -8.60 3.91
CA ALA A 100 14.63 -8.73 2.47
C ALA A 100 13.93 -7.64 1.63
N SER A 101 12.96 -6.91 2.17
CA SER A 101 12.26 -5.83 1.46
C SER A 101 12.88 -4.44 1.67
N LEU A 102 14.03 -4.32 2.37
CA LEU A 102 14.59 -3.01 2.72
C LEU A 102 14.88 -2.12 1.50
N GLU A 103 15.46 -2.68 0.43
CA GLU A 103 15.70 -1.94 -0.80
C GLU A 103 14.39 -1.42 -1.41
N GLN A 104 13.37 -2.29 -1.49
CA GLN A 104 12.04 -1.94 -1.97
C GLN A 104 11.42 -0.82 -1.13
N CYS A 105 11.55 -0.88 0.20
CA CYS A 105 11.06 0.16 1.12
C CYS A 105 11.72 1.51 0.82
N CYS A 106 13.05 1.54 0.70
CA CYS A 106 13.80 2.76 0.36
C CYS A 106 13.31 3.40 -0.94
N ARG A 107 13.12 2.58 -1.99
CA ARG A 107 12.59 3.06 -3.29
C ARG A 107 11.19 3.64 -3.15
N ILE A 108 10.33 3.03 -2.35
CA ILE A 108 8.96 3.51 -2.12
C ILE A 108 8.93 4.81 -1.31
N TYR A 109 9.84 5.00 -0.36
CA TYR A 109 9.94 6.28 0.35
C TYR A 109 10.41 7.44 -0.52
N ALA A 110 11.23 7.14 -1.53
CA ALA A 110 11.71 8.13 -2.48
C ALA A 110 10.63 8.67 -3.43
N ILE A 111 9.45 8.03 -3.51
CA ILE A 111 8.32 8.53 -4.30
C ILE A 111 7.84 9.87 -3.69
N PRO A 112 7.77 10.96 -4.46
CA PRO A 112 7.33 12.26 -3.96
C PRO A 112 5.84 12.30 -3.60
#